data_AF-A0AAV8X336-F1
#
_entry.id   AF-A0AAV8X336-F1
#
_cell.length_a   1.000
_cell.length_b   1.000
_cell.length_c   1.000
_cell.angle_alpha   90.00
_cell.angle_beta   90.00
_cell.angle_gamma   90.00
#
_symmetry.space_group_name_H-M   'P 1'
#
loop_
_entity.id
_entity.type
_entity.pdbx_description
1 polymer ?
#
loop_
_entity_poly.entity_id
_entity_poly.type
_entity_poly.pdbx_seq_one_letter_code
_entity_poly.pdbx_strand_id
1 'polypeptide(L)'
;MRVVMKLTDPLLDAGRTLFVDNYYTSVRLAKLLLERSTHLVGTLRKKRKMNCQEIETKKLKKGEIIARISPPGIMMLKWKDKRYVMMLSTKHLAETKVVPSRTDPERKKPQVVVDYNDSKAFIDLSDQHKAHNTPLRRGVKWYRKLSIELILGTALVNAFVIYKEVTQQQITITNFKTQTLRRILEKRECPPMVQETNAPLHDLQNIAIRRRCVVCYENVQEELGREAAQRKTPRSKWQ
;
A
#
# COMPACT_ATOMS: atom_id res chain seq x y z
N MET A 1 -13.66 -8.87 -7.33
CA MET A 1 -13.29 -10.27 -7.04
C MET A 1 -11.84 -10.56 -7.40
N ARG A 2 -11.40 -10.42 -8.66
CA ARG A 2 -10.02 -10.72 -9.09
C ARG A 2 -8.93 -10.00 -8.28
N VAL A 3 -9.13 -8.72 -7.99
CA VAL A 3 -8.19 -7.92 -7.19
C VAL A 3 -8.03 -8.51 -5.77
N VAL A 4 -9.15 -8.81 -5.10
CA VAL A 4 -9.12 -9.38 -3.74
C VAL A 4 -8.34 -10.69 -3.74
N MET A 5 -8.71 -11.64 -4.60
CA MET A 5 -8.04 -12.95 -4.65
C MET A 5 -6.54 -12.81 -4.90
N LYS A 6 -6.12 -11.91 -5.80
CA LYS A 6 -4.69 -11.67 -6.07
C LYS A 6 -3.94 -11.07 -4.88
N LEU A 7 -4.55 -10.11 -4.17
CA LEU A 7 -3.92 -9.46 -3.02
C LEU A 7 -3.85 -10.39 -1.81
N THR A 8 -4.83 -11.28 -1.67
CA THR A 8 -4.90 -12.19 -0.53
C THR A 8 -4.23 -13.52 -0.77
N ASP A 9 -3.86 -13.87 -2.01
CA ASP A 9 -3.31 -15.18 -2.38
C ASP A 9 -2.25 -15.74 -1.41
N PRO A 10 -1.21 -14.99 -1.00
CA PRO A 10 -0.21 -15.50 -0.05
C PRO A 10 -0.72 -15.66 1.40
N LEU A 11 -1.93 -15.19 1.69
CA LEU A 11 -2.55 -15.17 3.02
C LEU A 11 -3.77 -16.10 3.13
N LEU A 12 -4.15 -16.79 2.06
CA LEU A 12 -5.27 -17.74 2.05
C LEU A 12 -4.93 -19.03 2.82
N ASP A 13 -5.95 -19.88 3.00
CA ASP A 13 -5.83 -21.25 3.50
C ASP A 13 -5.37 -21.41 4.97
N ALA A 14 -5.43 -20.34 5.76
CA ALA A 14 -4.93 -20.32 7.15
C ALA A 14 -6.00 -19.97 8.20
N GLY A 15 -7.30 -20.08 7.87
CA GLY A 15 -8.39 -19.75 8.80
C GLY A 15 -8.56 -18.25 9.08
N ARG A 16 -7.90 -17.39 8.30
CA ARG A 16 -7.92 -15.93 8.52
C ARG A 16 -9.29 -15.32 8.20
N THR A 17 -9.56 -14.17 8.79
CA THR A 17 -10.76 -13.37 8.48
C THR A 17 -10.38 -12.14 7.69
N LEU A 18 -10.94 -12.03 6.48
CA LEU A 18 -10.76 -10.89 5.61
C LEU A 18 -11.92 -9.90 5.79
N PHE A 19 -11.59 -8.68 6.21
CA PHE A 19 -12.53 -7.57 6.28
C PHE A 19 -12.43 -6.72 5.00
N VAL A 20 -13.55 -6.53 4.29
CA VAL A 20 -13.58 -5.81 3.01
C VAL A 20 -14.70 -4.77 2.94
N ASP A 21 -14.45 -3.72 2.15
CA ASP A 21 -15.48 -2.72 1.85
C ASP A 21 -16.51 -3.23 0.82
N ASN A 22 -17.67 -2.58 0.79
CA ASN A 22 -18.84 -2.93 -0.02
C ASN A 22 -18.58 -3.08 -1.51
N TYR A 23 -17.56 -2.39 -2.04
CA TYR A 23 -17.19 -2.49 -3.45
C TYR A 23 -16.73 -3.91 -3.80
N TYR A 24 -16.02 -4.55 -2.87
CA TYR A 24 -15.44 -5.87 -3.03
C TYR A 24 -16.36 -6.99 -2.54
N THR A 25 -17.23 -6.71 -1.57
CA THR A 25 -18.15 -7.70 -1.00
C THR A 25 -19.11 -8.26 -2.04
N SER A 26 -19.20 -9.59 -2.09
CA SER A 26 -20.20 -10.31 -2.88
C SER A 26 -20.35 -11.75 -2.38
N VAL A 27 -21.52 -12.35 -2.58
CA VAL A 27 -21.79 -13.75 -2.23
C VAL A 27 -20.84 -14.70 -2.99
N ARG A 28 -20.50 -14.39 -4.24
CA ARG A 28 -19.54 -15.19 -5.02
C ARG A 28 -18.15 -15.20 -4.37
N LEU A 29 -17.66 -14.04 -3.96
CA LEU A 29 -16.37 -13.92 -3.29
C LEU A 29 -16.36 -14.66 -1.95
N ALA A 30 -17.46 -14.55 -1.18
CA ALA A 30 -17.61 -15.25 0.09
C ALA A 30 -17.49 -16.78 -0.07
N LYS A 31 -18.12 -17.36 -1.10
CA LYS A 31 -18.01 -18.80 -1.41
C LYS A 31 -16.58 -19.21 -1.71
N LEU A 32 -15.91 -18.50 -2.63
CA LEU A 32 -14.54 -18.80 -3.05
C LEU A 32 -13.52 -18.70 -1.91
N LEU A 33 -13.68 -17.71 -1.02
CA LEU A 33 -12.80 -17.57 0.14
C LEU A 33 -13.05 -18.68 1.16
N LEU A 34 -14.31 -19.08 1.36
CA LEU A 34 -14.65 -20.16 2.27
C LEU A 34 -14.10 -21.52 1.78
N GLU A 35 -14.11 -21.77 0.47
CA GLU A 35 -13.46 -22.92 -0.16
C GLU A 35 -11.93 -22.93 0.07
N ARG A 36 -11.32 -21.75 0.31
CA ARG A 36 -9.90 -21.57 0.62
C ARG A 36 -9.65 -21.24 2.10
N SER A 37 -10.43 -21.88 2.99
CA SER A 37 -10.36 -21.75 4.45
C SER A 37 -10.15 -20.31 4.94
N THR A 38 -10.83 -19.35 4.32
CA THR A 38 -10.70 -17.91 4.61
C THR A 38 -12.09 -17.31 4.80
N HIS A 39 -12.32 -16.69 5.94
CA HIS A 39 -13.60 -16.04 6.22
C HIS A 39 -13.67 -14.65 5.57
N LEU A 40 -14.86 -14.25 5.14
CA LEU A 40 -15.14 -12.91 4.64
C LEU A 40 -16.07 -12.19 5.62
N VAL A 41 -15.81 -10.92 5.86
CA VAL A 41 -16.69 -9.99 6.57
C VAL A 41 -16.71 -8.68 5.80
N GLY A 42 -17.88 -8.18 5.46
CA GLY A 42 -17.96 -6.89 4.77
C GLY A 42 -19.34 -6.29 4.76
N THR A 43 -19.39 -4.99 4.54
CA THR A 43 -20.65 -4.31 4.23
C THR A 43 -21.13 -4.76 2.86
N LEU A 44 -22.44 -4.93 2.68
CA LEU A 44 -23.04 -5.42 1.44
C LEU A 44 -23.85 -4.32 0.78
N ARG A 45 -23.55 -4.01 -0.49
CA ARG A 45 -24.34 -3.07 -1.28
C ARG A 45 -25.68 -3.71 -1.67
N LYS A 46 -26.76 -2.94 -1.61
CA LYS A 46 -28.09 -3.34 -2.11
C LYS A 46 -28.03 -3.68 -3.60
N LYS A 47 -28.92 -4.57 -4.05
CA LYS A 47 -29.05 -4.98 -5.46
C LYS A 47 -27.75 -5.58 -6.03
N ARG A 48 -26.89 -6.16 -5.18
CA ARG A 48 -25.74 -6.93 -5.64
C ARG A 48 -26.24 -8.29 -6.14
N LYS A 49 -25.58 -8.85 -7.16
CA LYS A 49 -25.98 -10.14 -7.72
C LYS A 49 -25.94 -11.22 -6.64
N MET A 50 -26.97 -12.07 -6.60
CA MET A 50 -27.16 -13.16 -5.62
C MET A 50 -27.46 -12.72 -4.19
N ASN A 51 -27.88 -11.48 -3.98
CA ASN A 51 -28.42 -11.09 -2.68
C ASN A 51 -29.79 -11.72 -2.44
N CYS A 52 -30.10 -12.03 -1.18
CA CYS A 52 -31.39 -12.56 -0.80
C CYS A 52 -32.44 -11.44 -0.82
N GLN A 53 -33.37 -11.50 -1.80
CA GLN A 53 -34.38 -10.45 -2.00
C GLN A 53 -35.27 -10.24 -0.77
N GLU A 54 -35.64 -11.32 -0.07
CA GLU A 54 -36.43 -11.25 1.17
C GLU A 54 -35.78 -10.35 2.23
N ILE A 55 -34.46 -10.44 2.41
CA ILE A 55 -33.73 -9.58 3.34
C ILE A 55 -33.69 -8.14 2.80
N GLU A 56 -33.40 -7.98 1.50
CA GLU A 56 -33.27 -6.66 0.89
C GLU A 56 -34.55 -5.82 0.98
N THR A 57 -35.72 -6.43 0.75
CA THR A 57 -37.01 -5.73 0.67
C THR A 57 -37.68 -5.54 2.04
N LYS A 58 -37.41 -6.41 3.03
CA LYS A 58 -38.04 -6.33 4.35
C LYS A 58 -37.81 -4.97 5.01
N LYS A 59 -38.90 -4.27 5.33
CA LYS A 59 -38.84 -3.03 6.12
C LYS A 59 -38.64 -3.38 7.59
N LEU A 60 -37.74 -2.66 8.25
CA LEU A 60 -37.38 -2.88 9.65
C LEU A 60 -37.59 -1.59 10.42
N LYS A 61 -38.04 -1.71 11.68
CA LYS A 61 -38.02 -0.61 12.65
C LYS A 61 -36.59 -0.39 13.15
N LYS A 62 -36.32 0.77 13.74
CA LYS A 62 -35.00 1.08 14.31
C LYS A 62 -34.66 0.06 15.41
N GLY A 63 -33.47 -0.52 15.35
CA GLY A 63 -33.00 -1.58 16.24
C GLY A 63 -33.27 -3.00 15.74
N GLU A 64 -34.20 -3.20 14.80
CA GLU A 64 -34.53 -4.54 14.30
C GLU A 64 -33.45 -5.09 13.36
N ILE A 65 -33.30 -6.41 13.42
CA ILE A 65 -32.34 -7.19 12.66
C ILE A 65 -33.08 -8.32 11.96
N ILE A 66 -32.70 -8.59 10.72
CA ILE A 66 -33.06 -9.82 10.01
C ILE A 66 -31.78 -10.42 9.44
N ALA A 67 -31.63 -11.73 9.56
CA ALA A 67 -30.52 -12.45 9.00
C ALA A 67 -31.00 -13.75 8.34
N ARG A 68 -30.26 -14.21 7.34
CA ARG A 68 -30.44 -15.51 6.71
C ARG A 68 -29.07 -16.11 6.50
N ILE A 69 -28.95 -17.38 6.81
CA ILE A 69 -27.74 -18.16 6.58
C ILE A 69 -28.06 -19.13 5.44
N SER A 70 -27.28 -19.04 4.37
CA SER A 70 -27.35 -20.00 3.26
C SER A 70 -26.21 -21.00 3.39
N PRO A 71 -26.41 -22.30 3.09
CA PRO A 71 -25.30 -23.21 2.85
C PRO A 71 -24.36 -22.61 1.78
N PRO A 72 -23.03 -22.60 1.98
CA PRO A 72 -22.21 -23.36 2.94
C PRO A 72 -21.96 -22.71 4.33
N GLY A 73 -22.78 -21.74 4.77
CA GLY A 73 -22.56 -21.01 6.03
C GLY A 73 -22.32 -19.51 5.81
N ILE A 74 -22.96 -18.94 4.78
CA ILE A 74 -22.84 -17.52 4.45
C ILE A 74 -24.04 -16.79 5.06
N MET A 75 -23.77 -15.96 6.06
CA MET A 75 -24.76 -15.09 6.66
C MET A 75 -24.89 -13.78 5.87
N MET A 76 -26.12 -13.46 5.51
CA MET A 76 -26.52 -12.13 5.09
C MET A 76 -27.39 -11.51 6.18
N LEU A 77 -26.98 -10.35 6.68
CA LEU A 77 -27.67 -9.64 7.76
C LEU A 77 -28.07 -8.24 7.30
N LYS A 78 -29.27 -7.82 7.66
CA LYS A 78 -29.75 -6.44 7.51
C LYS A 78 -30.20 -5.92 8.86
N TRP A 79 -29.67 -4.77 9.21
CA TRP A 79 -29.96 -4.07 10.45
C TRP A 79 -30.40 -2.64 10.15
N LYS A 80 -31.40 -2.15 10.88
CA LYS A 80 -31.84 -0.76 10.77
C LYS A 80 -31.38 0.01 11.99
N ASP A 81 -30.35 0.84 11.78
CA ASP A 81 -30.00 1.89 12.72
C ASP A 81 -30.69 3.21 12.30
N LYS A 82 -29.97 4.35 12.24
CA LYS A 82 -30.46 5.55 11.53
C LYS A 82 -30.70 5.23 10.05
N ARG A 83 -29.77 4.48 9.44
CA ARG A 83 -29.85 3.98 8.06
C ARG A 83 -29.83 2.46 8.05
N TYR A 84 -30.24 1.87 6.92
CA TYR A 84 -30.09 0.43 6.72
C TYR A 84 -28.63 0.09 6.51
N VAL A 85 -28.14 -0.87 7.29
CA VAL A 85 -26.82 -1.48 7.13
C VAL A 85 -27.06 -2.93 6.70
N MET A 86 -26.38 -3.35 5.66
CA MET A 86 -26.36 -4.75 5.24
C MET A 86 -24.94 -5.27 5.37
N MET A 87 -24.81 -6.48 5.91
CA MET A 87 -23.55 -7.17 6.14
C MET A 87 -23.59 -8.53 5.46
N LEU A 88 -22.44 -8.95 4.96
CA LEU A 88 -22.20 -10.31 4.50
C LEU A 88 -21.06 -10.88 5.36
N SER A 89 -21.26 -12.04 5.94
CA SER A 89 -20.22 -12.72 6.69
C SER A 89 -20.26 -14.23 6.54
N THR A 90 -19.09 -14.86 6.56
CA THR A 90 -18.94 -16.32 6.65
C THR A 90 -18.38 -16.78 8.01
N LYS A 91 -18.31 -15.88 8.99
CA LYS A 91 -17.79 -16.14 10.34
C LYS A 91 -18.85 -15.99 11.42
N HIS A 92 -19.76 -15.03 11.25
CA HIS A 92 -20.70 -14.64 12.31
C HIS A 92 -22.06 -15.30 12.12
N LEU A 93 -22.74 -15.51 13.25
CA LEU A 93 -24.17 -15.79 13.32
C LEU A 93 -24.97 -14.50 13.58
N ALA A 94 -26.29 -14.61 13.65
CA ALA A 94 -27.22 -13.50 13.84
C ALA A 94 -27.25 -12.96 15.29
N GLU A 95 -26.08 -12.86 15.92
CA GLU A 95 -25.91 -12.48 17.31
C GLU A 95 -25.81 -10.96 17.48
N THR A 96 -26.21 -10.50 18.66
CA THR A 96 -26.16 -9.08 19.05
C THR A 96 -25.34 -8.88 20.30
N LYS A 97 -24.58 -7.80 20.33
CA LYS A 97 -23.84 -7.31 21.50
C LYS A 97 -24.43 -6.00 21.97
N VAL A 98 -24.54 -5.85 23.29
CA VAL A 98 -24.91 -4.57 23.91
C VAL A 98 -23.68 -3.67 23.84
N VAL A 99 -23.83 -2.51 23.21
CA VAL A 99 -22.77 -1.51 23.08
C VAL A 99 -23.26 -0.21 23.69
N PRO A 100 -22.72 0.20 24.85
CA PRO A 100 -23.17 1.43 25.51
C PRO A 100 -22.93 2.63 24.58
N SER A 101 -23.92 3.50 24.53
CA SER A 101 -23.90 4.75 23.77
C SER A 101 -24.24 5.89 24.72
N ARG A 102 -23.72 7.10 24.46
CA ARG A 102 -23.97 8.29 25.29
C ARG A 102 -25.46 8.60 25.54
N THR A 103 -26.32 8.12 24.64
CA THR A 103 -27.77 8.34 24.65
C THR A 103 -28.57 7.10 25.05
N ASP A 104 -27.95 5.93 25.01
CA ASP A 104 -28.63 4.64 25.20
C ASP A 104 -27.63 3.61 25.75
N PRO A 105 -27.67 3.31 27.05
CA PRO A 105 -26.72 2.40 27.69
C PRO A 105 -26.90 0.94 27.25
N GLU A 106 -28.07 0.54 26.74
CA GLU A 106 -28.39 -0.85 26.39
C GLU A 106 -28.55 -1.08 24.88
N ARG A 107 -27.95 -0.21 24.07
CA ARG A 107 -28.09 -0.26 22.62
C ARG A 107 -27.55 -1.58 22.04
N LYS A 108 -28.46 -2.41 21.53
CA LYS A 108 -28.14 -3.68 20.85
C LYS A 108 -27.64 -3.42 19.43
N LYS A 109 -26.45 -3.93 19.10
CA LYS A 109 -25.87 -3.91 17.76
C LYS A 109 -25.52 -5.32 17.30
N PRO A 110 -25.64 -5.65 16.00
CA PRO A 110 -25.17 -6.93 15.49
C PRO A 110 -23.67 -7.08 15.75
N GLN A 111 -23.25 -8.26 16.23
CA GLN A 111 -21.84 -8.56 16.54
C GLN A 111 -20.94 -8.33 15.32
N VAL A 112 -21.39 -8.77 14.14
CA VAL A 112 -20.72 -8.55 12.85
C VAL A 112 -20.44 -7.08 12.53
N VAL A 113 -21.28 -6.14 13.01
CA VAL A 113 -21.08 -4.71 12.78
C VAL A 113 -20.02 -4.15 13.73
N VAL A 114 -19.97 -4.65 14.97
CA VAL A 114 -18.93 -4.28 15.94
C VAL A 114 -17.57 -4.71 15.42
N ASP A 115 -17.42 -6.00 15.10
CA ASP A 115 -16.15 -6.57 14.63
C ASP A 115 -15.67 -5.95 13.32
N TYR A 116 -16.60 -5.58 12.43
CA TYR A 116 -16.27 -4.84 11.21
C TYR A 116 -15.75 -3.44 11.49
N ASN A 117 -16.37 -2.69 12.40
CA ASN A 117 -15.93 -1.33 12.73
C ASN A 117 -14.57 -1.33 13.42
N ASP A 118 -14.35 -2.28 14.34
CA ASP A 118 -13.06 -2.43 15.02
C ASP A 118 -11.95 -2.75 14.02
N SER A 119 -12.21 -3.65 13.08
CA SER A 119 -11.24 -3.99 12.01
C SER A 119 -11.00 -2.82 11.04
N LYS A 120 -12.05 -2.06 10.72
CA LYS A 120 -11.95 -0.89 9.83
C LYS A 120 -11.16 0.26 10.46
N ALA A 121 -11.23 0.42 11.78
CA ALA A 121 -10.50 1.46 12.49
C ALA A 121 -8.98 1.40 12.24
N PHE A 122 -8.40 0.20 12.07
CA PHE A 122 -6.98 0.05 11.74
C PHE A 122 -6.60 0.64 10.38
N ILE A 123 -7.48 0.52 9.38
CA ILE A 123 -7.26 1.10 8.05
C ILE A 123 -7.30 2.63 8.14
N ASP A 124 -8.32 3.17 8.82
CA ASP A 124 -8.47 4.61 9.01
C ASP A 124 -7.26 5.22 9.78
N LEU A 125 -6.74 4.50 10.79
CA LEU A 125 -5.52 4.89 11.51
C LEU A 125 -4.27 4.89 10.61
N SER A 126 -4.11 3.87 9.77
CA SER A 126 -3.00 3.82 8.81
C SER A 126 -3.07 4.99 7.81
N ASP A 127 -4.27 5.29 7.30
CA ASP A 127 -4.49 6.44 6.41
C ASP A 127 -4.21 7.78 7.11
N GLN A 128 -4.58 7.90 8.38
CA GLN A 128 -4.28 9.07 9.19
C GLN A 128 -2.77 9.26 9.38
N HIS A 129 -2.04 8.20 9.73
CA HIS A 129 -0.58 8.20 9.86
C HIS A 129 0.13 8.63 8.57
N LYS A 130 -0.39 8.16 7.44
CA LYS A 130 0.10 8.51 6.12
C LYS A 130 -0.19 9.98 5.76
N ALA A 131 -1.41 10.46 6.01
CA ALA A 131 -1.83 11.82 5.68
C ALA A 131 -1.09 12.87 6.51
N HIS A 132 -0.75 12.55 7.76
CA HIS A 132 -0.08 13.48 8.66
C HIS A 132 1.33 13.80 8.16
N ASN A 133 1.59 15.09 7.92
CA ASN A 133 2.87 15.61 7.42
C ASN A 133 3.30 15.02 6.07
N THR A 134 2.36 14.85 5.13
CA THR A 134 2.72 14.46 3.76
C THR A 134 3.53 15.56 3.05
N PRO A 135 4.68 15.22 2.43
CA PRO A 135 5.46 16.18 1.64
C PRO A 135 4.92 16.32 0.22
N LEU A 136 3.82 15.63 -0.12
CA LEU A 136 3.22 15.75 -1.44
C LEU A 136 2.71 17.17 -1.67
N ARG A 137 3.04 17.74 -2.84
CA ARG A 137 2.64 19.09 -3.26
C ARG A 137 1.95 19.05 -4.62
N ARG A 138 1.12 20.05 -4.89
CA ARG A 138 0.49 20.24 -6.21
C ARG A 138 1.59 20.49 -7.25
N GLY A 139 1.48 19.87 -8.43
CA GLY A 139 2.43 20.02 -9.53
C GLY A 139 3.55 18.97 -9.61
N VAL A 140 3.63 18.04 -8.65
CA VAL A 140 4.57 16.91 -8.71
C VAL A 140 4.12 15.92 -9.81
N LYS A 141 5.04 15.53 -10.70
CA LYS A 141 4.79 14.51 -11.75
C LYS A 141 4.34 13.18 -11.12
N TRP A 142 3.41 12.47 -11.78
CA TRP A 142 2.72 11.30 -11.21
C TRP A 142 3.67 10.20 -10.71
N TYR A 143 4.77 9.93 -11.40
CA TYR A 143 5.73 8.91 -11.00
C TYR A 143 6.51 9.30 -9.73
N ARG A 144 6.82 10.59 -9.55
CA ARG A 144 7.45 11.09 -8.32
C ARG A 144 6.49 11.01 -7.14
N LYS A 145 5.20 11.28 -7.38
CA LYS A 145 4.15 11.09 -6.39
C LYS A 145 4.12 9.64 -5.91
N LEU A 146 4.19 8.67 -6.81
CA LEU A 146 4.27 7.25 -6.43
C LEU A 146 5.49 6.95 -5.55
N SER A 147 6.69 7.42 -5.93
CA SER A 147 7.90 7.20 -5.12
C SER A 147 7.78 7.79 -3.71
N ILE A 148 7.27 9.03 -3.59
CA ILE A 148 7.05 9.70 -2.30
C ILE A 148 6.06 8.91 -1.44
N GLU A 149 4.95 8.48 -2.03
CA GLU A 149 3.89 7.73 -1.34
C GLU A 149 4.36 6.34 -0.89
N LEU A 150 5.17 5.66 -1.70
CA LEU A 150 5.73 4.36 -1.36
C LEU A 150 6.72 4.47 -0.19
N ILE A 151 7.66 5.42 -0.26
CA ILE A 151 8.72 5.56 0.75
C ILE A 151 8.17 6.16 2.04
N LEU A 152 7.52 7.33 1.96
CA LEU A 152 7.14 8.12 3.14
C LEU A 152 5.73 7.80 3.64
N GLY A 153 4.87 7.26 2.77
CA GLY A 153 3.51 6.86 3.14
C GLY A 153 3.41 5.40 3.57
N THR A 154 4.11 4.48 2.90
CA THR A 154 4.00 3.04 3.17
C THR A 154 5.18 2.52 3.99
N ALA A 155 6.40 2.63 3.46
CA ALA A 155 7.58 2.04 4.12
C ALA A 155 7.85 2.68 5.48
N LEU A 156 7.73 4.01 5.60
CA LEU A 156 7.94 4.72 6.86
C LEU A 156 6.86 4.41 7.91
N VAL A 157 5.60 4.23 7.50
CA VAL A 157 4.52 3.82 8.41
C VAL A 157 4.71 2.38 8.87
N ASN A 158 5.10 1.47 7.98
CA ASN A 158 5.44 0.09 8.35
C ASN A 158 6.63 0.05 9.32
N ALA A 159 7.68 0.84 9.06
CA ALA A 159 8.83 0.95 9.96
C ALA A 159 8.43 1.51 11.34
N PHE A 160 7.48 2.45 11.39
CA PHE A 160 6.93 2.97 12.64
C PHE A 160 6.17 1.89 13.44
N VAL A 161 5.37 1.06 12.78
CA VAL A 161 4.66 -0.05 13.43
C VAL A 161 5.67 -1.05 14.01
N ILE A 162 6.66 -1.46 13.22
CA ILE A 162 7.73 -2.38 13.67
C ILE A 162 8.52 -1.75 14.83
N TYR A 163 8.87 -0.46 14.75
CA TYR A 163 9.59 0.24 15.81
C TYR A 163 8.82 0.18 17.13
N LYS A 164 7.50 0.43 17.09
CA LYS A 164 6.64 0.34 18.27
C LYS A 164 6.58 -1.08 18.84
N GLU A 165 6.47 -2.09 17.98
CA GLU A 165 6.42 -3.49 18.42
C GLU A 165 7.74 -3.96 19.03
N VAL A 166 8.89 -3.54 18.48
CA VAL A 166 10.20 -3.98 18.98
C VAL A 166 10.63 -3.21 20.23
N THR A 167 10.44 -1.90 20.25
CA THR A 167 10.92 -1.06 21.37
C THR A 167 9.91 -0.91 22.50
N GLN A 168 8.63 -1.24 22.24
CA GLN A 168 7.50 -1.02 23.17
C GLN A 168 7.37 0.45 23.63
N GLN A 169 7.96 1.39 22.88
CA GLN A 169 7.91 2.81 23.20
C GLN A 169 6.69 3.50 22.56
N GLN A 170 6.02 4.32 23.35
CA GLN A 170 4.93 5.17 22.87
C GLN A 170 5.48 6.47 22.27
N ILE A 171 5.83 6.42 20.99
CA ILE A 171 6.22 7.61 20.21
C ILE A 171 5.09 8.01 19.24
N THR A 172 4.90 9.32 19.04
CA THR A 172 3.99 9.83 18.01
C THR A 172 4.62 9.66 16.63
N ILE A 173 3.79 9.48 15.61
CA ILE A 173 4.32 9.32 14.25
C ILE A 173 5.16 10.54 13.82
N THR A 174 4.77 11.76 14.20
CA THR A 174 5.52 12.99 13.92
C THR A 174 6.92 12.95 14.50
N ASN A 175 7.04 12.58 15.78
CA ASN A 175 8.35 12.47 16.43
C ASN A 175 9.20 11.39 15.77
N PHE A 176 8.59 10.26 15.40
CA PHE A 176 9.28 9.21 14.65
C PHE A 176 9.79 9.69 13.28
N LYS A 177 8.95 10.41 12.51
CA LYS A 177 9.38 11.01 11.22
C LYS A 177 10.54 11.98 11.45
N THR A 178 10.45 12.84 12.46
CA THR A 178 11.48 13.83 12.79
C THR A 178 12.80 13.18 13.19
N GLN A 179 12.77 12.16 14.05
CA GLN A 179 13.98 11.42 14.45
C GLN A 179 14.61 10.69 13.26
N THR A 180 13.79 10.07 12.41
CA THR A 180 14.26 9.41 11.19
C THR A 180 14.91 10.41 10.24
N LEU A 181 14.29 11.57 10.03
CA LEU A 181 14.83 12.64 9.19
C LEU A 181 16.14 13.19 9.77
N ARG A 182 16.22 13.42 11.08
CA ARG A 182 17.46 13.88 11.73
C ARG A 182 18.60 12.89 11.48
N ARG A 183 18.37 11.59 11.67
CA ARG A 183 19.39 10.55 11.40
C ARG A 183 19.79 10.43 9.93
N ILE A 184 18.90 10.76 9.00
CA ILE A 184 19.22 10.78 7.56
C ILE A 184 20.03 12.04 7.20
N LEU A 185 19.73 13.17 7.84
CA LEU A 185 20.40 14.46 7.62
C LEU A 185 21.73 14.60 8.36
N GLU A 186 21.86 13.95 9.51
CA GLU A 186 23.11 13.64 10.19
C GLU A 186 23.90 12.75 9.23
N LYS A 187 24.59 13.40 8.29
CA LYS A 187 25.53 12.76 7.38
C LYS A 187 26.35 11.80 8.22
N ARG A 188 26.42 10.53 7.80
CA ARG A 188 27.65 9.77 8.01
C ARG A 188 28.74 10.69 7.47
N GLU A 189 29.67 11.11 8.31
CA GLU A 189 30.98 11.46 7.80
C GLU A 189 31.40 10.23 7.02
N CYS A 190 31.20 10.24 5.69
CA CYS A 190 32.04 9.42 4.85
C CYS A 190 33.43 9.90 5.24
N PRO A 191 34.33 9.02 5.73
CA PRO A 191 35.74 9.36 5.61
C PRO A 191 35.91 9.84 4.17
N PRO A 192 36.59 10.98 3.96
CA PRO A 192 36.77 11.51 2.61
C PRO A 192 37.12 10.31 1.73
N MET A 193 36.34 10.09 0.66
CA MET A 193 36.76 9.10 -0.32
C MET A 193 38.16 9.55 -0.68
N VAL A 194 39.16 8.78 -0.25
CA VAL A 194 40.53 9.00 -0.62
C VAL A 194 40.53 8.73 -2.11
N GLN A 195 40.28 9.76 -2.91
CA GLN A 195 40.61 9.77 -4.32
C GLN A 195 42.13 9.92 -4.40
N GLU A 196 42.86 8.94 -3.88
CA GLU A 196 44.20 8.65 -4.35
C GLU A 196 44.06 7.85 -5.64
N THR A 197 43.47 8.48 -6.65
CA THR A 197 43.98 8.26 -7.98
C THR A 197 44.97 9.40 -8.19
N ASN A 198 46.25 9.13 -7.96
CA ASN A 198 47.37 9.91 -8.51
C ASN A 198 47.38 9.91 -10.06
N ALA A 199 46.24 9.62 -10.69
CA ALA A 199 46.06 9.76 -12.11
C ALA A 199 45.91 11.26 -12.39
N PRO A 200 46.78 11.85 -13.22
CA PRO A 200 46.60 13.23 -13.63
C PRO A 200 45.20 13.39 -14.23
N LEU A 201 44.45 14.35 -13.71
CA LEU A 201 43.23 14.84 -14.36
C LEU A 201 43.64 15.28 -15.77
N HIS A 202 43.07 14.65 -16.80
CA HIS A 202 43.30 15.05 -18.19
C HIS A 202 42.65 16.42 -18.39
N ASP A 203 43.46 17.44 -18.58
CA ASP A 203 43.00 18.81 -18.83
C ASP A 203 42.92 19.04 -20.34
N LEU A 204 41.70 19.24 -20.85
CA LEU A 204 41.46 19.36 -22.29
C LEU A 204 41.93 20.74 -22.78
N GLN A 205 42.98 20.77 -23.60
CA GLN A 205 43.50 22.00 -24.17
C GLN A 205 42.99 22.22 -25.59
N ASN A 206 42.61 23.47 -25.91
CA ASN A 206 42.24 23.86 -27.27
C ASN A 206 43.49 24.14 -28.11
N ILE A 207 43.76 23.31 -29.09
CA ILE A 207 44.92 23.45 -29.98
C ILE A 207 44.48 24.07 -31.31
N ALA A 208 45.31 24.98 -31.84
CA ALA A 208 45.06 25.65 -33.12
C ALA A 208 44.91 24.68 -34.30
N ILE A 209 45.60 23.54 -34.25
CA ILE A 209 45.63 22.51 -35.29
C ILE A 209 44.77 21.33 -34.87
N ARG A 210 43.85 20.89 -35.74
CA ARG A 210 43.02 19.71 -35.50
C ARG A 210 43.85 18.43 -35.60
N ARG A 211 44.02 17.72 -34.48
CA ARG A 211 44.73 16.42 -34.41
C ARG A 211 43.74 15.28 -34.24
N ARG A 212 44.15 14.06 -34.61
CA ARG A 212 43.36 12.85 -34.33
C ARG A 212 43.51 12.50 -32.84
N CYS A 213 42.43 12.06 -32.20
CA CYS A 213 42.52 11.52 -30.85
C CYS A 213 43.43 10.27 -30.87
N VAL A 214 44.43 10.24 -29.98
CA VAL A 214 45.41 9.14 -29.89
C VAL A 214 44.70 7.83 -29.54
N VAL A 215 43.85 7.84 -28.51
CA VAL A 215 43.09 6.68 -28.05
C VAL A 215 42.18 6.13 -29.16
N CYS A 216 41.42 6.99 -29.84
CA CYS A 216 40.55 6.54 -30.93
C CYS A 216 41.33 6.10 -32.18
N TYR A 217 42.58 6.55 -32.36
CA TYR A 217 43.42 6.10 -33.46
C TYR A 217 44.01 4.72 -33.16
N GLU A 218 44.49 4.50 -31.94
CA GLU A 218 45.03 3.21 -31.47
C GLU A 218 43.97 2.11 -31.52
N ASN A 219 42.76 2.36 -30.98
CA ASN A 219 41.67 1.37 -31.01
C ASN A 219 41.28 0.98 -32.44
N VAL A 220 41.17 1.96 -33.35
CA VAL A 220 40.80 1.69 -34.75
C VAL A 220 41.95 1.05 -35.52
N GLN A 221 43.20 1.34 -35.15
CA GLN A 221 44.37 0.69 -35.73
C GLN A 221 44.46 -0.77 -35.32
N GLU A 222 44.19 -1.10 -34.06
CA GLU A 222 44.15 -2.49 -33.58
C GLU A 222 43.05 -3.30 -34.25
N GLU A 223 41.86 -2.73 -34.44
CA GLU A 223 40.72 -3.45 -35.03
C GLU A 223 40.77 -3.55 -36.56
N LEU A 224 41.20 -2.49 -37.26
CA LEU A 224 41.00 -2.35 -38.71
C LEU A 224 42.28 -2.03 -39.49
N GLY A 225 43.42 -1.96 -38.79
CA GLY A 225 44.71 -1.63 -39.38
C GLY A 225 44.94 -0.13 -39.64
N ARG A 226 46.19 0.20 -39.94
CA ARG A 226 46.69 1.59 -40.03
C ARG A 226 45.97 2.44 -41.07
N GLU A 227 45.68 1.90 -42.24
CA GLU A 227 45.02 2.65 -43.32
C GLU A 227 43.58 3.05 -42.94
N ALA A 228 42.87 2.15 -42.26
CA ALA A 228 41.52 2.42 -41.77
C ALA A 228 41.53 3.46 -40.65
N ALA A 229 42.48 3.39 -39.71
CA ALA A 229 42.64 4.36 -38.63
C ALA A 229 42.90 5.78 -39.15
N GLN A 230 43.71 5.93 -40.21
CA GLN A 230 43.97 7.24 -40.79
C GLN A 230 42.72 7.88 -41.43
N ARG A 231 41.84 7.07 -42.02
CA ARG A 231 40.61 7.55 -42.70
C ARG A 231 39.44 7.75 -41.73
N LYS A 232 39.28 6.87 -40.74
CA LYS A 232 38.08 6.80 -39.88
C LYS A 232 38.20 7.59 -38.58
N THR A 233 39.40 7.84 -38.07
CA THR A 233 39.53 8.56 -36.79
C THR A 233 39.27 10.07 -36.96
N PRO A 234 38.30 10.65 -36.24
CA PRO A 234 37.96 12.06 -36.35
C PRO A 234 39.08 12.97 -35.80
N ARG A 235 39.18 14.19 -36.34
CA ARG A 235 40.12 15.22 -35.88
C ARG A 235 39.43 16.25 -35.00
N SER A 236 39.89 16.42 -33.77
CA SER A 236 39.40 17.41 -32.79
C SER A 236 40.41 18.55 -32.58
N LYS A 237 39.93 19.71 -32.12
CA LYS A 237 40.78 20.78 -31.57
C LYS A 237 41.08 20.59 -30.08
N TRP A 238 40.58 19.52 -29.47
CA TRP A 238 40.67 19.25 -28.04
C TRP A 238 41.61 18.06 -27.85
N GLN A 239 42.68 18.26 -27.08
CA GLN A 239 43.68 17.25 -26.73
C GLN A 239 43.77 17.12 -25.21
#